data_AF-A0A9D4GQB4-F1
#
_entry.id   AF-A0A9D4GQB4-F1
#
_cell.length_a   1.000
_cell.length_b   1.000
_cell.length_c   1.000
_cell.angle_alpha   90.00
_cell.angle_beta   90.00
_cell.angle_gamma   90.00
#
_symmetry.space_group_name_H-M   'P 1'
#
loop_
_entity.id
_entity.type
_entity.pdbx_description
1 polymer ?
#
loop_
_entity_poly.entity_id
_entity_poly.type
_entity_poly.pdbx_seq_one_letter_code
_entity_poly.pdbx_strand_id
1 'polypeptide(L)' 'MSLWQIDDKTGIISLAGGLDYETQKINTLEIEASDRGHPTRSSTCTVIITVVPVNEFEPIFKDIGPVTIPEDAIIGKA' A
#
# COMPACT_ATOMS: atom_id res chain seq x y z
N MET A 1 -7.51 -9.86 -11.71
CA MET A 1 -6.55 -9.04 -12.48
C MET A 1 -5.31 -8.88 -11.61
N SER A 2 -4.10 -8.97 -12.17
CA SER A 2 -2.86 -8.78 -11.42
C SER A 2 -2.57 -7.28 -11.24
N LEU A 3 -2.10 -6.86 -10.07
CA LEU A 3 -1.77 -5.46 -9.75
C LEU A 3 -0.48 -4.99 -10.45
N TRP A 4 0.43 -5.92 -10.72
CA TRP A 4 1.74 -5.68 -11.32
C TRP A 4 1.87 -6.44 -12.64
N GLN A 5 2.65 -5.88 -13.56
CA GLN A 5 3.06 -6.52 -14.81
C GLN A 5 4.56 -6.28 -15.06
N ILE A 6 5.20 -7.21 -15.76
CA ILE A 6 6.60 -7.09 -16.16
C ILE A 6 6.71 -7.35 -17.67
N ASP A 7 7.47 -6.51 -18.36
CA ASP A 7 7.84 -6.72 -19.76
C ASP A 7 8.98 -7.76 -19.83
N ASP A 8 8.76 -8.86 -20.54
CA ASP A 8 9.66 -10.02 -20.57
C ASP A 8 10.97 -9.76 -21.33
N LYS A 9 11.06 -8.68 -22.11
CA LYS A 9 12.24 -8.31 -22.91
C LYS A 9 13.10 -7.26 -22.24
N THR A 10 12.47 -6.30 -21.56
CA THR A 10 13.13 -5.13 -20.95
C THR A 10 13.26 -5.25 -19.45
N GLY A 11 12.47 -6.10 -18.81
CA GLY A 11 12.41 -6.25 -17.35
C GLY A 11 11.71 -5.10 -16.64
N ILE A 12 11.04 -4.19 -17.37
CA ILE A 12 10.31 -3.07 -16.77
C ILE A 12 9.10 -3.59 -16.00
N ILE A 13 9.09 -3.36 -14.69
CA ILE A 13 7.94 -3.60 -13.82
C ILE A 13 7.07 -2.34 -13.85
N SER A 14 5.78 -2.51 -14.14
CA SER A 14 4.81 -1.43 -14.14
C SER A 14 3.53 -1.82 -13.42
N LEU A 15 2.78 -0.80 -13.03
CA LEU A 15 1.53 -0.93 -12.33
C LEU A 15 0.39 -1.17 -13.34
N ALA A 16 -0.43 -2.19 -13.09
CA ALA A 16 -1.57 -2.56 -13.93
C ALA A 16 -2.94 -2.27 -13.28
N GLY A 17 -2.97 -1.87 -12.00
CA GLY A 17 -4.17 -1.53 -11.24
C GLY A 17 -3.94 -0.37 -10.25
N GLY A 18 -4.96 0.02 -9.50
CA GLY A 18 -4.82 1.09 -8.49
C GLY A 18 -4.01 0.64 -7.26
N LEU A 19 -3.19 1.55 -6.73
CA LEU A 19 -2.58 1.38 -5.40
C LEU A 19 -3.49 2.00 -4.35
N ASP A 20 -3.50 1.37 -3.18
CA ASP A 20 -4.19 1.88 -1.99
C ASP A 20 -3.29 1.58 -0.79
N TYR A 21 -2.80 2.64 -0.14
CA TYR A 21 -1.87 2.54 0.98
C TYR A 21 -2.56 1.92 2.22
N GLU A 22 -3.83 2.24 2.44
CA GLU A 22 -4.63 1.75 3.55
C GLU A 22 -4.92 0.25 3.40
N THR A 23 -5.04 -0.24 2.17
CA THR A 23 -5.20 -1.68 1.87
C THR A 23 -3.87 -2.44 1.88
N GLN A 24 -2.85 -1.97 1.16
CA GLN A 24 -1.59 -2.69 1.01
C GLN A 24 -0.36 -1.78 0.87
N LYS A 25 0.43 -1.72 1.95
CA LYS A 25 1.63 -0.85 2.05
C LYS A 25 2.88 -1.42 1.39
N ILE A 26 3.01 -2.74 1.40
CA ILE A 26 4.20 -3.44 0.89
C ILE A 26 3.74 -4.56 -0.05
N ASN A 27 4.35 -4.62 -1.22
CA ASN A 27 4.18 -5.68 -2.20
C ASN A 27 5.52 -6.39 -2.41
N THR A 28 5.53 -7.71 -2.30
CA THR A 28 6.73 -8.53 -2.56
C THR A 28 6.49 -9.33 -3.83
N LEU A 29 7.33 -9.11 -4.83
CA LEU A 29 7.29 -9.84 -6.10
C LEU A 29 8.49 -10.80 -6.16
N GLU A 30 8.24 -12.04 -6.56
CA GLU A 30 9.29 -12.98 -6.95
C GLU A 30 9.35 -13.01 -8.48
N ILE A 31 10.51 -12.66 -9.03
CA ILE A 31 10.74 -12.58 -10.47
C ILE A 31 11.67 -13.74 -10.86
N GLU A 32 11.30 -14.50 -11.89
CA GLU A 32 12.13 -15.53 -12.48
C GLU A 32 12.59 -15.09 -13.87
N ALA A 33 13.89 -15.21 -14.13
CA ALA A 33 14.47 -15.05 -15.46
C ALA A 33 14.99 -16.39 -15.95
N SER A 34 14.62 -16.77 -17.18
CA SER A 34 15.02 -18.04 -17.81
C SER A 34 15.76 -17.77 -19.11
N ASP A 35 16.83 -18.51 -19.35
CA ASP A 35 17.52 -18.48 -20.64
C ASP A 35 16.75 -19.28 -21.72
N ARG A 36 17.27 -19.27 -22.96
CA ARG A 36 16.72 -20.08 -24.06
C ARG A 36 17.57 -21.32 -24.34
N GLY A 37 18.39 -21.73 -23.37
CA GLY A 37 19.30 -22.85 -23.47
C GLY A 37 18.58 -24.20 -23.46
N HIS A 38 19.33 -25.26 -23.82
CA HIS A 38 18.87 -26.65 -23.76
C HIS A 38 19.97 -27.49 -23.05
N PRO A 39 19.82 -27.84 -21.76
CA PRO A 39 18.68 -27.53 -20.90
C PRO A 39 18.60 -26.05 -20.54
N THR A 40 17.39 -25.57 -20.30
CA THR A 40 17.14 -24.19 -19.85
C THR A 40 17.62 -24.01 -18.42
N ARG A 41 18.18 -22.83 -18.13
CA ARG A 41 18.53 -22.42 -16.77
C ARG A 41 17.72 -21.20 -16.38
N SER A 42 17.34 -21.13 -15.11
CA SER A 42 16.65 -19.98 -14.55
C SER A 42 17.27 -19.51 -13.24
N SER A 43 16.96 -18.27 -12.87
CA SER A 43 17.35 -17.64 -11.62
C SER A 43 16.23 -16.75 -11.13
N THR A 44 16.03 -16.69 -9.82
CA THR A 44 15.00 -15.87 -9.18
C THR A 44 15.59 -14.69 -8.42
N CYS A 45 14.83 -13.60 -8.33
CA CYS A 45 15.11 -12.47 -7.45
C CYS A 45 13.83 -11.95 -6.80
N THR A 46 13.98 -11.25 -5.68
CA THR A 46 12.86 -10.65 -4.95
C THR A 46 12.88 -9.13 -5.11
N VAL A 47 11.73 -8.56 -5.47
CA VAL A 47 11.51 -7.11 -5.54
C VAL A 47 10.53 -6.72 -4.46
N ILE A 48 10.94 -5.80 -3.58
CA ILE A 48 10.11 -5.26 -2.50
C ILE A 48 9.69 -3.85 -2.91
N ILE A 49 8.38 -3.64 -3.04
CA ILE A 49 7.79 -2.37 -3.44
C ILE A 49 7.05 -1.78 -2.25
N THR A 50 7.43 -0.57 -1.87
CA THR A 50 6.79 0.19 -0.79
C THR A 50 5.86 1.24 -1.39
N VAL A 51 4.58 1.18 -1.06
CA VAL A 51 3.59 2.20 -1.41
C VAL A 51 3.77 3.38 -0.46
N VAL A 52 3.88 4.58 -1.03
CA VAL A 52 4.03 5.81 -0.25
C VAL A 52 2.63 6.33 0.14
N PRO A 53 2.41 6.69 1.41
CA PRO A 53 1.11 7.19 1.85
C PRO A 53 0.76 8.53 1.19
N VAL A 54 -0.52 8.71 0.90
CA VAL A 54 -1.12 9.98 0.48
C VAL A 54 -2.27 10.28 1.44
N ASN A 55 -2.47 11.56 1.74
CA ASN A 55 -3.59 11.97 2.60
C ASN A 55 -4.90 11.97 1.79
N GLU A 56 -5.61 10.84 1.76
CA GLU A 56 -6.81 10.64 0.92
C GLU A 56 -8.13 10.80 1.70
N PHE A 57 -8.10 10.63 3.02
CA PHE A 57 -9.29 10.67 3.86
C PHE A 57 -9.29 11.89 4.78
N GLU A 58 -10.43 12.54 4.88
CA GLU A 58 -10.65 13.63 5.83
C GLU A 58 -10.94 13.10 7.24
N PRO A 59 -10.58 13.86 8.30
CA PRO A 59 -10.92 13.47 9.67
C PRO A 59 -12.44 13.40 9.88
N ILE A 60 -12.91 12.32 10.50
CA ILE A 60 -14.33 12.16 10.87
C ILE A 60 -14.44 12.11 12.40
N PHE A 61 -15.17 13.06 12.97
CA PHE A 61 -15.54 13.05 14.39
C PHE A 61 -16.70 12.08 14.62
N LYS A 62 -16.50 11.07 15.48
CA LYS A 62 -17.52 10.05 15.76
C LYS A 62 -18.57 10.50 16.78
N ASP A 63 -18.19 11.38 17.71
CA ASP A 63 -19.07 11.88 18.78
C ASP A 63 -19.38 13.36 18.58
N ILE A 64 -20.55 13.62 18.00
CA ILE A 64 -21.13 14.96 17.79
C ILE A 64 -22.29 15.24 18.77
N GLY A 65 -22.33 14.48 19.88
CA GLY A 65 -23.33 14.66 20.92
C GLY A 65 -23.14 15.94 21.74
N PRO A 66 -24.20 16.48 22.35
CA PRO A 66 -24.06 17.60 23.27
C PRO A 66 -23.20 17.21 24.46
N VAL A 67 -22.25 18.08 24.82
CA VAL A 67 -21.46 17.99 26.05
C VAL A 67 -22.13 18.86 27.10
N THR A 68 -22.39 18.30 28.28
CA THR A 68 -22.99 19.03 29.41
C THR A 68 -21.92 19.23 30.49
N ILE A 69 -21.69 20.48 30.88
CA ILE A 69 -20.73 20.85 31.92
C ILE A 69 -21.49 21.52 33.07
N PRO A 70 -21.30 21.09 34.34
CA PRO A 70 -21.87 21.77 35.51
C PRO A 70 -21.37 23.21 35.65
N GLU A 71 -22.19 24.09 36.21
CA GLU A 71 -21.86 25.52 36.38
C GLU A 71 -20.68 25.78 37.33
N ASP A 72 -20.43 24.85 38.27
CA ASP A 72 -19.35 24.87 39.25
C ASP A 72 -18.13 24.06 38.81
N ALA A 73 -18.03 23.74 37.52
CA ALA A 73 -16.90 23.00 36.98
C ALA A 73 -15.58 23.75 37.20
N ILE A 74 -14.58 23.02 37.70
CA ILE A 74 -13.21 23.52 37.88
C ILE A 74 -12.59 23.79 36.50
N ILE A 75 -11.77 24.84 36.43
CA ILE A 75 -11.03 25.23 35.22
C ILE A 75 -10.29 24.02 34.62
N GLY A 76 -10.48 23.81 33.31
CA GLY A 76 -9.80 22.76 32.54
C GLY A 76 -10.56 21.44 32.45
N LYS A 77 -11.79 21.35 32.94
CA LYS A 77 -12.66 20.18 32.74
C LYS A 77 -13.60 20.37 31.54
N ALA A 78 -13.59 19.39 30.64
CA ALA A 78 -14.57 19.17 29.57
C ALA A 78 -15.15 17.76 29.69
#